data_AF-A0A814ZRR2-F1
#
_entry.id   AF-A0A814ZRR2-F1
#
_cell.length_a   1.000
_cell.length_b   1.000
_cell.length_c   1.000
_cell.angle_alpha   90.00
_cell.angle_beta   90.00
_cell.angle_gamma   90.00
#
_symmetry.space_group_name_H-M   'P 1'
#
loop_
_entity.id
_entity.type
_entity.pdbx_description
1 polymer ?
#
loop_
_entity_poly.entity_id
_entity_poly.type
_entity_poly.pdbx_seq_one_letter_code
_entity_poly.pdbx_strand_id
1 'polypeptide(L)'
;MASARSPSIRQQQKLALVVGNNRYVTESVSLYTCVKDATDVAAILKNIGFQVTFDTDLDCTSFKRLIKDFIRKVQDGDFVLFFFAGHGMQSDDQNYMLPCDYDYVNRRDQNYGEQDYLRVYAVNAQNSLKQITEQKPFVTIFMLDCCRRNTRAGGILENHAGLCPMMAPAESLIVFSCAPGRSADDSPVNGRNGVFTKHLLKHITKPDVDVEFILRLVGQGVHDETKGYQLPYRTSCITHPHIHLVSTSVPQQRVIKNITSHCMVGTGINGRNDEDIEILADILKVNITFTQLHLRWNKLSDRGCEALAEALKVNKTLTELHLDGNQISDRGGEVLIKSLRVNKTLTELHLGWKQISDSGGELLAEALNVNETLTELHLDGNQISDRGCKALAEALKTNKTLTELYLGWNQISARGGEALAEALKVNRTLTLLHLGENKLSDRGCDALAEALKANRTLTQLHLGSNKISDRGGEALVEVLK
;
A
#
# COMPACT_ATOMS: atom_id res chain seq x y z
N MET A 1 -22.12 53.10 5.97
CA MET A 1 -22.47 51.67 5.89
C MET A 1 -21.17 50.89 5.73
N ALA A 2 -20.74 50.20 6.78
CA ALA A 2 -19.50 49.43 6.80
C ALA A 2 -19.68 48.12 6.01
N SER A 3 -18.79 47.89 5.05
CA SER A 3 -18.68 46.65 4.27
C SER A 3 -18.30 45.48 5.19
N ALA A 4 -19.18 44.49 5.30
CA ALA A 4 -18.89 43.23 5.96
C ALA A 4 -17.95 42.42 5.05
N ARG A 5 -16.67 42.33 5.45
CA ARG A 5 -15.71 41.39 4.85
C ARG A 5 -16.17 39.96 5.12
N SER A 6 -16.30 39.18 4.05
CA SER A 6 -16.45 37.72 4.09
C SER A 6 -15.34 37.10 4.97
N PRO A 7 -15.63 36.12 5.84
CA PRO A 7 -14.60 35.48 6.64
C PRO A 7 -13.61 34.77 5.71
N SER A 8 -12.34 35.15 5.77
CA SER A 8 -11.26 34.43 5.09
C SER A 8 -11.19 33.01 5.63
N ILE A 9 -11.39 32.01 4.77
CA ILE A 9 -11.18 30.60 5.13
C ILE A 9 -9.71 30.44 5.52
N ARG A 10 -9.43 30.24 6.82
CA ARG A 10 -8.07 30.02 7.34
C ARG A 10 -7.58 28.67 6.84
N GLN A 11 -6.37 28.65 6.29
CA GLN A 11 -5.71 27.43 5.87
C GLN A 11 -5.31 26.60 7.10
N GLN A 12 -5.75 25.33 7.14
CA GLN A 12 -5.37 24.35 8.17
C GLN A 12 -3.84 24.26 8.29
N GLN A 13 -3.30 24.45 9.49
CA GLN A 13 -1.87 24.32 9.75
C GLN A 13 -1.53 22.91 10.26
N LYS A 14 -0.35 22.42 9.89
CA LYS A 14 0.23 21.21 10.49
C LYS A 14 1.19 21.64 11.60
N LEU A 15 0.87 21.31 12.85
CA LEU A 15 1.65 21.67 14.03
C LEU A 15 2.20 20.40 14.68
N ALA A 16 3.48 20.40 15.04
CA ALA A 16 4.05 19.29 15.81
C ALA A 16 4.78 19.77 17.06
N LEU A 17 4.65 19.02 18.14
CA LEU A 17 5.48 19.13 19.34
C LEU A 17 6.31 17.85 19.47
N VAL A 18 7.63 18.00 19.45
CA VAL A 18 8.58 16.89 19.53
C VAL A 18 9.51 17.11 20.71
N VAL A 19 9.57 16.16 21.64
CA VAL A 19 10.43 16.24 22.83
C VAL A 19 11.25 14.97 22.96
N GLY A 20 12.55 15.11 23.21
CA GLY A 20 13.47 14.00 23.46
C GLY A 20 14.29 14.21 24.73
N ASN A 21 14.19 13.31 25.71
CA ASN A 21 14.91 13.41 26.97
C ASN A 21 15.85 12.21 27.17
N ASN A 22 17.16 12.47 27.21
CA ASN A 22 18.21 11.48 27.45
C ASN A 22 18.94 11.67 28.78
N ARG A 23 19.30 12.93 29.13
CA ARG A 23 20.22 13.25 30.22
C ARG A 23 19.46 13.48 31.51
N TYR A 24 19.13 12.41 32.23
CA TYR A 24 18.45 12.51 33.51
C TYR A 24 19.46 12.77 34.64
N VAL A 25 19.06 13.55 35.64
CA VAL A 25 19.88 13.87 36.83
C VAL A 25 20.36 12.62 37.55
N THR A 26 19.56 11.55 37.50
CA THR A 26 20.00 10.22 37.89
C THR A 26 20.73 9.56 36.71
N GLU A 27 22.06 9.62 36.70
CA GLU A 27 22.89 9.14 35.57
C GLU A 27 22.62 7.67 35.21
N SER A 28 22.35 6.81 36.20
CA SER A 28 22.11 5.37 36.00
C SER A 28 20.86 5.02 35.20
N VAL A 29 20.00 6.02 34.92
CA VAL A 29 18.80 5.86 34.08
C VAL A 29 18.85 6.73 32.83
N SER A 30 19.98 7.33 32.49
CA SER A 30 20.09 8.09 31.24
C SER A 30 19.93 7.19 30.01
N LEU A 31 19.30 7.74 28.97
CA LEU A 31 18.95 7.02 27.73
C LEU A 31 19.91 7.38 26.59
N TYR A 32 20.00 6.51 25.58
CA TYR A 32 20.95 6.61 24.49
C TYR A 32 20.33 7.13 23.19
N THR A 33 19.09 6.76 22.85
CA THR A 33 18.49 7.07 21.54
C THR A 33 17.43 8.16 21.56
N CYS A 34 16.77 8.45 22.68
CA CYS A 34 15.57 9.30 22.69
C CYS A 34 15.80 10.73 22.12
N VAL A 35 16.92 11.39 22.41
CA VAL A 35 17.27 12.67 21.78
C VAL A 35 17.49 12.53 20.26
N LYS A 36 18.13 11.44 19.81
CA LYS A 36 18.34 11.18 18.37
C LYS A 36 17.01 10.89 17.67
N ASP A 37 16.16 10.09 18.32
CA ASP A 37 14.82 9.76 17.85
C ASP A 37 13.97 11.01 17.67
N ALA A 38 13.87 11.84 18.71
CA ALA A 38 13.17 13.11 18.64
C ALA A 38 13.78 14.08 17.61
N THR A 39 15.11 14.12 17.47
CA THR A 39 15.78 14.97 16.48
C THR A 39 15.42 14.55 15.05
N ASP A 40 15.50 13.25 14.75
CA ASP A 40 15.27 12.74 13.41
C ASP A 40 13.76 12.79 13.06
N VAL A 41 12.86 12.56 14.03
CA VAL A 41 11.41 12.79 13.89
C VAL A 41 11.10 14.28 13.68
N ALA A 42 11.71 15.19 14.43
CA ALA A 42 11.51 16.62 14.21
C ALA A 42 11.96 17.05 12.81
N ALA A 43 13.08 16.52 12.32
CA ALA A 43 13.58 16.79 10.97
C ALA A 43 12.62 16.26 9.89
N ILE A 44 12.15 15.01 10.00
CA ILE A 44 11.24 14.44 9.02
C ILE A 44 9.88 15.16 8.99
N LEU A 45 9.37 15.57 10.15
CA LEU A 45 8.11 16.30 10.26
C LEU A 45 8.21 17.70 9.63
N LYS A 46 9.33 18.41 9.83
CA LYS A 46 9.60 19.67 9.11
C LYS A 46 9.61 19.44 7.60
N ASN A 47 10.27 18.38 7.13
CA ASN A 47 10.36 18.05 5.71
C ASN A 47 8.99 17.78 5.06
N ILE A 48 8.02 17.24 5.82
CA ILE A 48 6.66 16.97 5.33
C ILE A 48 5.66 18.09 5.64
N GLY A 49 6.14 19.27 6.05
CA GLY A 49 5.35 20.50 6.14
C GLY A 49 4.75 20.81 7.51
N PHE A 50 5.19 20.15 8.58
CA PHE A 50 4.82 20.54 9.94
C PHE A 50 5.63 21.75 10.41
N GLN A 51 4.96 22.68 11.10
CA GLN A 51 5.61 23.65 11.97
C GLN A 51 5.95 22.94 13.28
N VAL A 52 7.22 22.58 13.43
CA VAL A 52 7.69 21.78 14.56
C VAL A 52 8.23 22.67 15.69
N THR A 53 7.60 22.58 16.86
CA THR A 53 8.17 23.00 18.14
C THR A 53 8.97 21.82 18.70
N PHE A 54 10.29 21.99 18.90
CA PHE A 54 11.21 20.91 19.25
C PHE A 54 12.16 21.37 20.36
N ASP A 55 12.36 20.52 21.37
CA ASP A 55 13.35 20.74 22.42
C ASP A 55 13.79 19.40 23.04
N THR A 56 14.90 19.41 23.77
CA THR A 56 15.51 18.19 24.32
C THR A 56 16.06 18.39 25.73
N ASP A 57 16.10 17.30 26.49
CA ASP A 57 16.64 17.26 27.86
C ASP A 57 16.01 18.31 28.79
N LEU A 58 14.69 18.39 28.77
CA LEU A 58 13.94 19.42 29.49
C LEU A 58 13.80 19.11 30.98
N ASP A 59 14.03 20.13 31.81
CA ASP A 59 13.56 20.14 33.21
C ASP A 59 12.02 20.25 33.29
N CYS A 60 11.43 19.96 34.45
CA CYS A 60 9.99 19.92 34.64
C CYS A 60 9.30 21.26 34.32
N THR A 61 9.94 22.37 34.70
CA THR A 61 9.38 23.72 34.49
C THR A 61 9.37 24.06 33.00
N SER A 62 10.50 23.82 32.32
CA SER A 62 10.69 24.06 30.90
C SER A 62 9.80 23.14 30.07
N PHE A 63 9.62 21.87 30.45
CA PHE A 63 8.76 20.92 29.75
C PHE A 63 7.28 21.33 29.83
N LYS A 64 6.78 21.68 31.03
CA LYS A 64 5.41 22.18 31.22
C LYS A 64 5.17 23.48 30.45
N ARG A 65 6.14 24.40 30.46
CA ARG A 65 6.08 25.64 29.69
C ARG A 65 6.03 25.38 28.19
N LEU A 66 6.87 24.49 27.67
CA LEU A 66 6.91 24.14 26.25
C LEU A 66 5.56 23.60 25.75
N ILE A 67 4.95 22.68 26.50
CA ILE A 67 3.62 22.15 26.18
C ILE A 67 2.57 23.25 26.21
N LYS A 68 2.58 24.09 27.24
CA LYS A 68 1.63 25.21 27.37
C LYS A 68 1.76 26.19 26.21
N ASP A 69 3.00 26.52 25.82
CA ASP A 69 3.27 27.43 24.70
C ASP A 69 2.90 26.82 23.35
N PHE A 70 3.05 25.51 23.19
CA PHE A 70 2.56 24.79 22.02
C PHE A 70 1.03 24.79 21.95
N ILE A 71 0.33 24.47 23.04
CA ILE A 71 -1.14 24.44 23.08
C ILE A 71 -1.72 25.80 22.70
N ARG A 72 -1.10 26.91 23.12
CA ARG A 72 -1.52 28.28 22.73
C ARG A 72 -1.42 28.55 21.21
N LYS A 73 -0.64 27.78 20.47
CA LYS A 73 -0.52 27.89 19.01
C LYS A 73 -1.60 27.09 18.27
N VAL A 74 -2.14 26.05 18.90
CA VAL A 74 -3.16 25.19 18.30
C VAL A 74 -4.48 25.94 18.21
N GLN A 75 -5.12 25.88 17.05
CA GLN A 75 -6.43 26.46 16.81
C GLN A 75 -7.38 25.42 16.23
N ASP A 76 -8.67 25.77 16.19
CA ASP A 76 -9.73 24.94 15.61
C ASP A 76 -9.38 24.55 14.16
N GLY A 77 -9.51 23.26 13.86
CA GLY A 77 -9.23 22.69 12.55
C GLY A 77 -7.76 22.42 12.22
N ASP A 78 -6.80 22.74 13.11
CA ASP A 78 -5.38 22.42 12.85
C ASP A 78 -5.12 20.91 12.90
N PHE A 79 -4.09 20.45 12.19
CA PHE A 79 -3.58 19.08 12.26
C PHE A 79 -2.45 19.03 13.29
N VAL A 80 -2.60 18.23 14.35
CA VAL A 80 -1.64 18.20 15.46
C VAL A 80 -0.95 16.84 15.57
N LEU A 81 0.38 16.87 15.72
CA LEU A 81 1.18 15.69 16.07
C LEU A 81 2.03 15.95 17.32
N PHE A 82 1.87 15.13 18.34
CA PHE A 82 2.72 15.12 19.53
C PHE A 82 3.61 13.89 19.50
N PHE A 83 4.91 14.06 19.71
CA PHE A 83 5.87 12.97 19.84
C PHE A 83 6.76 13.19 21.06
N PHE A 84 6.81 12.21 21.95
CA PHE A 84 7.73 12.20 23.08
C PHE A 84 8.59 10.93 23.07
N ALA A 85 9.90 11.10 23.17
CA ALA A 85 10.85 10.02 23.42
C ALA A 85 11.57 10.27 24.76
N GLY A 86 11.52 9.31 25.67
CA GLY A 86 12.12 9.44 26.99
C GLY A 86 11.58 8.41 28.00
N HIS A 87 11.71 8.70 29.29
CA HIS A 87 11.11 7.88 30.33
C HIS A 87 9.64 8.22 30.52
N GLY A 88 8.83 7.17 30.71
CA GLY A 88 7.44 7.30 31.08
C GLY A 88 7.09 6.39 32.24
N MET A 89 6.23 6.86 33.13
CA MET A 89 5.76 6.08 34.29
C MET A 89 4.23 6.12 34.40
N GLN A 90 3.65 5.02 34.87
CA GLN A 90 2.21 4.94 35.16
C GLN A 90 1.98 5.13 36.67
N SER A 91 0.93 5.88 37.03
CA SER A 91 0.38 5.94 38.38
C SER A 91 -1.11 6.27 38.31
N ASP A 92 -1.96 5.60 39.11
CA ASP A 92 -3.43 5.79 39.16
C ASP A 92 -4.12 5.79 37.78
N ASP A 93 -3.78 4.84 36.91
CA ASP A 93 -4.28 4.76 35.52
C ASP A 93 -4.01 6.03 34.67
N GLN A 94 -2.99 6.80 35.07
CA GLN A 94 -2.47 7.95 34.34
C GLN A 94 -1.02 7.69 33.92
N ASN A 95 -0.64 8.27 32.78
CA ASN A 95 0.68 8.17 32.21
C ASN A 95 1.40 9.51 32.39
N TYR A 96 2.64 9.44 32.85
CA TYR A 96 3.49 10.58 33.10
C TYR A 96 4.74 10.50 32.24
N MET A 97 5.04 11.57 31.51
CA MET A 97 6.30 11.79 30.81
C MET A 97 7.27 12.44 31.78
N LEU A 98 8.45 11.82 31.96
CA LEU A 98 9.39 12.22 32.99
C LEU A 98 10.39 13.26 32.46
N PRO A 99 10.52 14.43 33.13
CA PRO A 99 11.56 15.41 32.86
C PRO A 99 12.96 14.92 33.26
N CYS A 100 14.00 15.59 32.76
CA CYS A 100 15.39 15.25 33.04
C CYS A 100 15.82 15.53 34.49
N ASP A 101 15.21 16.50 35.16
CA ASP A 101 15.44 16.80 36.58
C ASP A 101 14.59 15.92 37.52
N TYR A 102 13.87 14.92 37.00
CA TYR A 102 13.12 13.97 37.82
C TYR A 102 14.08 13.12 38.66
N ASP A 103 14.03 13.29 39.98
CA ASP A 103 14.88 12.55 40.93
C ASP A 103 14.29 11.16 41.21
N TYR A 104 14.98 10.11 40.75
CA TYR A 104 14.56 8.73 40.96
C TYR A 104 14.95 8.18 42.33
N VAL A 105 15.92 8.82 43.01
CA VAL A 105 16.56 8.33 44.23
C VAL A 105 15.93 8.98 45.46
N ASN A 106 15.77 10.31 45.46
CA ASN A 106 15.14 11.05 46.56
C ASN A 106 13.67 11.37 46.27
N ARG A 107 12.90 10.38 45.81
CA ARG A 107 11.42 10.47 45.66
C ARG A 107 10.69 10.84 46.97
N ARG A 108 11.40 10.80 48.10
CA ARG A 108 10.95 11.24 49.42
C ARG A 108 11.46 12.66 49.68
N ASP A 109 10.92 13.65 49.00
CA ASP A 109 10.70 14.90 49.72
C ASP A 109 9.76 14.54 50.88
N GLN A 110 10.16 14.79 52.12
CA GLN A 110 9.44 14.34 53.33
C GLN A 110 8.00 14.92 53.42
N ASN A 111 7.63 15.79 52.48
CA ASN A 111 6.37 16.51 52.41
C ASN A 111 5.33 15.91 51.46
N TYR A 112 5.68 14.98 50.56
CA TYR A 112 4.76 14.47 49.53
C TYR A 112 4.76 12.93 49.46
N GLY A 113 3.58 12.32 49.28
CA GLY A 113 3.48 10.91 48.91
C GLY A 113 4.01 10.68 47.49
N GLU A 114 4.38 9.42 47.15
CA GLU A 114 4.94 9.08 45.82
C GLU A 114 4.03 9.52 44.65
N GLN A 115 2.71 9.44 44.85
CA GLN A 115 1.70 9.93 43.90
C GLN A 115 1.71 11.45 43.72
N ASP A 116 1.86 12.21 44.81
CA ASP A 116 1.89 13.66 44.77
C ASP A 116 3.19 14.17 44.11
N TYR A 117 4.29 13.44 44.32
CA TYR A 117 5.56 13.75 43.66
C TYR A 117 5.44 13.69 42.14
N LEU A 118 4.80 12.64 41.58
CA LEU A 118 4.57 12.54 40.13
C LEU A 118 3.71 13.68 39.58
N ARG A 119 2.65 14.05 40.30
CA ARG A 119 1.75 15.14 39.90
C ARG A 119 2.47 16.49 39.85
N VAL A 120 3.43 16.72 40.75
CA VAL A 120 4.19 17.96 40.84
C VAL A 120 5.39 17.98 39.89
N TYR A 121 6.16 16.90 39.81
CA TYR A 121 7.47 16.86 39.15
C TYR A 121 7.49 16.14 37.79
N ALA A 122 6.35 15.65 37.30
CA ALA A 122 6.23 15.10 35.96
C ALA A 122 5.13 15.77 35.12
N VAL A 123 5.04 15.38 33.85
CA VAL A 123 4.04 15.86 32.91
C VAL A 123 3.01 14.75 32.66
N ASN A 124 1.76 14.98 33.02
CA ASN A 124 0.67 14.03 32.77
C ASN A 124 0.25 14.05 31.28
N ALA A 125 0.42 12.91 30.61
CA ALA A 125 0.18 12.75 29.17
C ALA A 125 -1.31 12.86 28.81
N GLN A 126 -2.22 12.28 29.61
CA GLN A 126 -3.66 12.38 29.42
C GLN A 126 -4.14 13.83 29.50
N ASN A 127 -3.64 14.60 30.48
CA ASN A 127 -3.95 16.03 30.62
C ASN A 127 -3.40 16.84 29.46
N SER A 128 -2.18 16.55 28.98
CA SER A 128 -1.64 17.20 27.77
C SER A 128 -2.51 16.91 26.55
N LEU A 129 -2.89 15.65 26.32
CA LEU A 129 -3.79 15.27 25.22
C LEU A 129 -5.15 15.97 25.34
N LYS A 130 -5.75 15.96 26.54
CA LYS A 130 -7.03 16.64 26.81
C LYS A 130 -6.96 18.12 26.44
N GLN A 131 -5.96 18.84 26.94
CA GLN A 131 -5.80 20.28 26.67
C GLN A 131 -5.55 20.61 25.20
N ILE A 132 -4.85 19.72 24.47
CA ILE A 132 -4.70 19.83 23.01
C ILE A 132 -6.06 19.66 22.33
N THR A 133 -6.80 18.60 22.66
CA THR A 133 -8.10 18.30 22.03
C THR A 133 -9.20 19.31 22.37
N GLU A 134 -9.11 20.00 23.50
CA GLU A 134 -9.98 21.13 23.86
C GLU A 134 -9.85 22.31 22.87
N GLN A 135 -8.73 22.43 22.14
CA GLN A 135 -8.57 23.40 21.06
C GLN A 135 -9.30 23.01 19.76
N LYS A 136 -9.92 21.82 19.71
CA LYS A 136 -10.65 21.26 18.57
C LYS A 136 -9.82 21.16 17.28
N PRO A 137 -8.62 20.57 17.32
CA PRO A 137 -7.90 20.27 16.09
C PRO A 137 -8.73 19.33 15.20
N PHE A 138 -8.49 19.39 13.89
CA PHE A 138 -9.10 18.46 12.93
C PHE A 138 -8.72 17.01 13.22
N VAL A 139 -7.47 16.78 13.62
CA VAL A 139 -6.99 15.48 14.10
C VAL A 139 -5.80 15.69 15.06
N THR A 140 -5.72 14.85 16.09
CA THR A 140 -4.57 14.78 17.01
C THR A 140 -3.92 13.42 16.96
N ILE A 141 -2.65 13.35 16.59
CA ILE A 141 -1.85 12.12 16.69
C ILE A 141 -0.88 12.26 17.86
N PHE A 142 -0.98 11.36 18.83
CA PHE A 142 -0.24 11.44 20.09
C PHE A 142 0.64 10.20 20.28
N MET A 143 1.94 10.34 20.00
CA MET A 143 2.92 9.25 19.99
C MET A 143 3.82 9.30 21.22
N LEU A 144 3.90 8.18 21.93
CA LEU A 144 4.74 7.98 23.10
C LEU A 144 5.77 6.87 22.83
N ASP A 145 7.00 7.27 22.53
CA ASP A 145 8.16 6.39 22.42
C ASP A 145 8.89 6.31 23.77
N CYS A 146 8.20 5.78 24.77
CA CYS A 146 8.74 5.72 26.13
C CYS A 146 9.52 4.43 26.39
N CYS A 147 10.74 4.56 26.88
CA CYS A 147 11.51 3.45 27.41
C CYS A 147 10.88 2.95 28.72
N ARG A 148 10.72 1.63 28.86
CA ARG A 148 10.06 0.99 30.02
C ARG A 148 10.94 -0.08 30.67
N ARG A 149 12.26 0.12 30.70
CA ARG A 149 13.12 -0.68 31.57
C ARG A 149 13.23 0.04 32.91
N ASN A 150 12.55 -0.50 33.92
CA ASN A 150 12.85 -0.17 35.32
C ASN A 150 14.25 -0.74 35.65
N THR A 151 15.33 -0.10 35.20
CA THR A 151 16.68 -0.38 35.70
C THR A 151 16.82 0.33 37.04
N ARG A 152 16.70 -0.42 38.14
CA ARG A 152 16.92 0.12 39.48
C ARG A 152 18.37 -0.10 39.92
N ALA A 153 19.01 0.96 40.38
CA ALA A 153 20.06 0.83 41.39
C ALA A 153 19.37 0.40 42.72
N GLY A 154 19.45 -0.88 43.08
CA GLY A 154 19.20 -1.32 44.47
C GLY A 154 17.84 -1.93 44.85
N GLY A 155 17.10 -2.58 43.95
CA GLY A 155 16.11 -3.62 44.34
C GLY A 155 14.62 -3.24 44.39
N ILE A 156 13.80 -4.02 43.68
CA ILE A 156 12.32 -4.24 43.69
C ILE A 156 11.39 -3.04 43.93
N LEU A 157 10.75 -2.53 42.87
CA LEU A 157 9.45 -1.86 42.93
C LEU A 157 8.53 -2.42 41.83
N GLU A 158 7.38 -2.87 42.32
CA GLU A 158 6.12 -3.31 41.75
C GLU A 158 5.92 -3.51 40.23
N ASN A 159 5.24 -4.64 39.95
CA ASN A 159 4.92 -5.34 38.70
C ASN A 159 4.21 -4.58 37.56
N HIS A 160 4.20 -3.25 37.52
CA HIS A 160 3.51 -2.52 36.45
C HIS A 160 4.47 -2.16 35.32
N ALA A 161 4.74 -3.14 34.46
CA ALA A 161 5.55 -2.97 33.26
C ALA A 161 4.86 -2.02 32.26
N GLY A 162 5.15 -0.72 32.37
CA GLY A 162 4.86 0.28 31.35
C GLY A 162 3.59 1.12 31.51
N LEU A 163 3.38 2.05 30.57
CA LEU A 163 2.20 2.93 30.47
C LEU A 163 0.88 2.15 30.29
N CYS A 164 -0.17 2.62 30.98
CA CYS A 164 -1.53 2.14 30.80
C CYS A 164 -2.10 2.55 29.44
N PRO A 165 -3.07 1.78 28.88
CA PRO A 165 -3.86 2.24 27.75
C PRO A 165 -4.50 3.60 28.03
N MET A 166 -4.51 4.46 27.02
CA MET A 166 -5.27 5.69 27.03
C MET A 166 -6.48 5.55 26.10
N MET A 167 -7.64 6.05 26.53
CA MET A 167 -8.77 6.23 25.63
C MET A 167 -8.49 7.43 24.73
N ALA A 168 -8.65 7.24 23.42
CA ALA A 168 -8.55 8.32 22.45
C ALA A 168 -9.79 9.22 22.57
N PRO A 169 -9.63 10.54 22.78
CA PRO A 169 -10.72 11.49 22.56
C PRO A 169 -11.18 11.48 21.09
N ALA A 170 -12.32 12.11 20.80
CA ALA A 170 -12.78 12.28 19.42
C ALA A 170 -11.68 12.90 18.53
N GLU A 171 -11.58 12.42 17.29
CA GLU A 171 -10.56 12.85 16.32
C GLU A 171 -9.11 12.71 16.81
N SER A 172 -8.85 11.69 17.63
CA SER A 172 -7.50 11.41 18.14
C SER A 172 -7.04 9.98 17.85
N LEU A 173 -5.74 9.84 17.66
CA LEU A 173 -5.02 8.59 17.52
C LEU A 173 -3.84 8.58 18.49
N ILE A 174 -3.86 7.64 19.43
CA ILE A 174 -2.80 7.47 20.43
C ILE A 174 -1.94 6.28 20.01
N VAL A 175 -0.62 6.45 20.04
CA VAL A 175 0.35 5.43 19.65
C VAL A 175 1.39 5.26 20.74
N PHE A 176 1.59 4.01 21.15
CA PHE A 176 2.65 3.61 22.08
C PHE A 176 3.66 2.75 21.34
N SER A 177 4.95 2.99 21.55
CA SER A 177 6.01 2.20 20.90
C SER A 177 6.05 0.74 21.35
N CYS A 178 5.39 0.39 22.48
CA CYS A 178 5.23 -0.98 22.95
C CYS A 178 3.89 -1.18 23.69
N ALA A 179 3.33 -2.38 23.62
CA ALA A 179 2.08 -2.76 24.27
C ALA A 179 2.13 -2.64 25.81
N PRO A 180 0.99 -2.42 26.48
CA PRO A 180 0.91 -2.50 27.95
C PRO A 180 1.55 -3.80 28.47
N GLY A 181 2.31 -3.73 29.56
CA GLY A 181 2.99 -4.90 30.13
C GLY A 181 4.33 -5.27 29.48
N ARG A 182 4.74 -4.58 28.41
CA ARG A 182 6.00 -4.84 27.69
C ARG A 182 6.87 -3.59 27.61
N SER A 183 8.16 -3.79 27.36
CA SER A 183 9.16 -2.72 27.30
C SER A 183 9.63 -2.43 25.87
N ALA A 184 9.84 -1.15 25.56
CA ALA A 184 10.57 -0.71 24.36
C ALA A 184 12.07 -0.74 24.63
N ASP A 185 12.87 -1.11 23.62
CA ASP A 185 14.32 -1.14 23.73
C ASP A 185 14.92 0.23 23.37
N ASP A 186 15.74 0.78 24.27
CA ASP A 186 16.52 2.03 24.07
C ASP A 186 17.90 1.75 23.46
N SER A 187 18.28 0.47 23.34
CA SER A 187 19.59 0.11 22.82
C SER A 187 19.53 0.02 21.31
N PRO A 188 20.40 0.74 20.58
CA PRO A 188 20.53 0.53 19.14
C PRO A 188 21.22 -0.82 18.92
N VAL A 189 20.45 -1.90 18.93
CA VAL A 189 21.00 -3.24 18.67
C VAL A 189 21.67 -3.27 17.29
N ASN A 190 21.22 -2.41 16.34
CA ASN A 190 21.89 -2.09 15.06
C ASN A 190 21.35 -0.78 14.44
N GLY A 191 21.72 0.40 14.96
CA GLY A 191 21.27 1.65 14.32
C GLY A 191 21.55 2.96 15.08
N ARG A 192 21.00 4.06 14.56
CA ARG A 192 21.05 5.38 15.19
C ARG A 192 19.86 5.63 16.13
N ASN A 193 18.73 5.00 15.85
CA ASN A 193 17.42 5.24 16.45
C ASN A 193 16.90 4.01 17.19
N GLY A 194 15.98 4.22 18.13
CA GLY A 194 15.17 3.15 18.72
C GLY A 194 14.36 2.42 17.65
N VAL A 195 13.99 1.16 17.90
CA VAL A 195 13.38 0.28 16.87
C VAL A 195 12.06 0.85 16.34
N PHE A 196 11.22 1.40 17.22
CA PHE A 196 9.98 2.06 16.82
C PHE A 196 10.25 3.25 15.90
N THR A 197 11.11 4.18 16.35
CA THR A 197 11.43 5.38 15.58
C THR A 197 12.09 5.05 14.24
N LYS A 198 12.98 4.05 14.18
CA LYS A 198 13.58 3.56 12.94
C LYS A 198 12.53 3.18 11.89
N HIS A 199 11.53 2.37 12.28
CA HIS A 199 10.46 1.95 11.36
C HIS A 199 9.46 3.07 11.08
N LEU A 200 9.22 3.97 12.04
CA LEU A 200 8.42 5.18 11.82
C LEU A 200 9.04 6.05 10.74
N LEU A 201 10.32 6.39 10.84
CA LEU A 201 11.05 7.21 9.87
C LEU A 201 11.04 6.60 8.46
N LYS A 202 11.05 5.26 8.34
CA LYS A 202 10.97 4.54 7.07
C LYS A 202 9.64 4.73 6.33
N HIS A 203 8.56 5.05 7.05
CA HIS A 203 7.19 4.99 6.50
C HIS A 203 6.41 6.31 6.64
N ILE A 204 6.78 7.20 7.56
CA ILE A 204 6.04 8.44 7.85
C ILE A 204 6.00 9.43 6.68
N THR A 205 6.94 9.32 5.73
CA THR A 205 7.00 10.15 4.53
C THR A 205 6.18 9.61 3.35
N LYS A 206 5.53 8.44 3.50
CA LYS A 206 4.78 7.83 2.41
C LYS A 206 3.62 8.75 1.98
N PRO A 207 3.60 9.20 0.72
CA PRO A 207 2.58 10.11 0.22
C PRO A 207 1.23 9.43 0.15
N ASP A 208 0.18 10.14 0.57
CA ASP A 208 -1.22 9.73 0.39
C ASP A 208 -1.57 8.34 0.96
N VAL A 209 -0.83 7.92 1.99
CA VAL A 209 -1.12 6.71 2.77
C VAL A 209 -1.76 7.11 4.09
N ASP A 210 -2.86 6.45 4.43
CA ASP A 210 -3.53 6.62 5.71
C ASP A 210 -2.57 6.34 6.90
N VAL A 211 -2.62 7.21 7.91
CA VAL A 211 -1.70 7.14 9.06
C VAL A 211 -1.85 5.84 9.84
N GLU A 212 -3.04 5.26 9.95
CA GLU A 212 -3.20 3.98 10.62
C GLU A 212 -2.60 2.84 9.80
N PHE A 213 -2.62 2.94 8.46
CA PHE A 213 -1.90 2.03 7.59
C PHE A 213 -0.38 2.17 7.77
N ILE A 214 0.15 3.40 7.82
CA ILE A 214 1.56 3.67 8.13
C ILE A 214 1.94 2.98 9.45
N LEU A 215 1.13 3.13 10.50
CA LEU A 215 1.39 2.53 11.80
C LEU A 215 1.29 0.99 11.80
N ARG A 216 0.49 0.39 10.91
CA ARG A 216 0.53 -1.06 10.70
C ARG A 216 1.86 -1.52 10.09
N LEU A 217 2.39 -0.79 9.11
CA LEU A 217 3.72 -1.08 8.55
C LEU A 217 4.82 -0.91 9.61
N VAL A 218 4.74 0.13 10.44
CA VAL A 218 5.65 0.33 11.57
C VAL A 218 5.56 -0.85 12.53
N GLY A 219 4.34 -1.25 12.92
CA GLY A 219 4.11 -2.39 13.80
C GLY A 219 4.69 -3.70 13.25
N GLN A 220 4.52 -3.97 11.96
CA GLN A 220 5.08 -5.13 11.27
C GLN A 220 6.62 -5.10 11.33
N GLY A 221 7.25 -3.98 10.96
CA GLY A 221 8.70 -3.84 10.97
C GLY A 221 9.31 -4.01 12.37
N VAL A 222 8.66 -3.42 13.39
CA VAL A 222 9.07 -3.57 14.80
C VAL A 222 8.92 -5.02 15.27
N HIS A 223 7.81 -5.68 14.94
CA HIS A 223 7.58 -7.08 15.27
C HIS A 223 8.66 -7.99 14.67
N ASP A 224 8.95 -7.82 13.38
CA ASP A 224 9.92 -8.65 12.66
C ASP A 224 11.34 -8.45 13.20
N GLU A 225 11.77 -7.20 13.41
CA GLU A 225 13.11 -6.87 13.89
C GLU A 225 13.34 -7.33 15.34
N THR A 226 12.33 -7.22 16.18
CA THR A 226 12.41 -7.63 17.60
C THR A 226 12.00 -9.07 17.85
N LYS A 227 11.71 -9.85 16.79
CA LYS A 227 11.20 -11.23 16.88
C LYS A 227 9.98 -11.34 17.81
N GLY A 228 9.10 -10.35 17.73
CA GLY A 228 7.87 -10.24 18.51
C GLY A 228 8.03 -9.79 19.97
N TYR A 229 9.24 -9.39 20.40
CA TYR A 229 9.46 -8.83 21.74
C TYR A 229 8.73 -7.49 21.92
N GLN A 230 8.92 -6.57 20.98
CA GLN A 230 8.27 -5.27 20.95
C GLN A 230 7.10 -5.29 19.97
N LEU A 231 5.95 -4.78 20.39
CA LEU A 231 4.77 -4.64 19.55
C LEU A 231 4.11 -3.29 19.83
N PRO A 232 4.09 -2.35 18.88
CA PRO A 232 3.42 -1.07 19.06
C PRO A 232 1.92 -1.24 19.31
N TYR A 233 1.37 -0.44 20.20
CA TYR A 233 -0.05 -0.45 20.57
C TYR A 233 -0.69 0.88 20.21
N ARG A 234 -1.97 0.86 19.79
CA ARG A 234 -2.68 2.06 19.36
C ARG A 234 -4.15 2.05 19.77
N THR A 235 -4.68 3.24 19.99
CA THR A 235 -6.12 3.48 20.22
C THR A 235 -6.56 4.63 19.30
N SER A 236 -7.68 4.48 18.59
CA SER A 236 -8.17 5.48 17.63
C SER A 236 -9.65 5.77 17.82
N CYS A 237 -10.01 7.05 17.72
CA CYS A 237 -11.38 7.54 17.60
C CYS A 237 -11.50 8.58 16.48
N ILE A 238 -10.71 8.41 15.41
CA ILE A 238 -10.81 9.22 14.19
C ILE A 238 -12.06 8.80 13.43
N THR A 239 -12.91 9.76 13.04
CA THR A 239 -14.10 9.47 12.22
C THR A 239 -13.87 9.71 10.74
N HIS A 240 -12.82 10.47 10.40
CA HIS A 240 -12.42 10.72 9.03
C HIS A 240 -11.87 9.43 8.38
N PRO A 241 -12.31 9.08 7.16
CA PRO A 241 -11.98 7.79 6.55
C PRO A 241 -10.49 7.63 6.21
N HIS A 242 -9.80 8.74 5.91
CA HIS A 242 -8.39 8.75 5.54
C HIS A 242 -7.69 10.00 6.12
N ILE A 243 -6.61 9.78 6.88
CA ILE A 243 -5.77 10.85 7.44
C ILE A 243 -4.35 10.71 6.90
N HIS A 244 -3.90 11.66 6.08
CA HIS A 244 -2.59 11.61 5.42
C HIS A 244 -1.60 12.60 6.06
N LEU A 245 -0.48 12.08 6.58
CA LEU A 245 0.61 12.92 7.11
C LEU A 245 1.34 13.69 6.00
N VAL A 246 1.61 13.01 4.89
CA VAL A 246 2.09 13.63 3.66
C VAL A 246 0.92 13.67 2.70
N SER A 247 0.25 14.83 2.66
CA SER A 247 -0.56 15.17 1.52
C SER A 247 0.40 15.80 0.53
N THR A 248 0.62 15.10 -0.56
CA THR A 248 1.31 15.70 -1.68
C THR A 248 0.46 16.88 -2.14
N SER A 249 1.12 17.96 -2.58
CA SER A 249 0.39 19.08 -3.14
C SER A 249 -0.53 18.58 -4.26
N VAL A 250 -1.52 19.40 -4.59
CA VAL A 250 -2.56 19.18 -5.62
C VAL A 250 -2.08 18.41 -6.89
N PRO A 251 -0.83 18.45 -7.38
CA PRO A 251 -0.37 17.60 -8.48
C PRO A 251 -0.39 16.09 -8.20
N GLN A 252 -0.01 15.57 -7.03
CA GLN A 252 0.08 14.12 -6.80
C GLN A 252 -1.24 13.51 -6.33
N GLN A 253 -2.11 14.26 -5.65
CA GLN A 253 -3.53 13.86 -5.54
C GLN A 253 -4.27 14.05 -6.85
N ARG A 254 -3.98 15.06 -7.69
CA ARG A 254 -4.46 15.02 -9.08
C ARG A 254 -3.84 13.86 -9.83
N VAL A 255 -2.62 13.44 -9.59
CA VAL A 255 -2.02 12.32 -10.31
C VAL A 255 -2.57 11.01 -9.79
N ILE A 256 -2.66 10.72 -8.49
CA ILE A 256 -3.26 9.50 -7.94
C ILE A 256 -4.76 9.49 -8.19
N LYS A 257 -5.47 10.61 -8.00
CA LYS A 257 -6.90 10.72 -8.34
C LYS A 257 -7.11 10.75 -9.85
N ASN A 258 -6.23 11.28 -10.70
CA ASN A 258 -6.34 11.17 -12.18
C ASN A 258 -5.89 9.78 -12.67
N ILE A 259 -4.91 9.14 -12.05
CA ILE A 259 -4.49 7.77 -12.35
C ILE A 259 -5.67 6.86 -11.98
N THR A 260 -6.12 6.89 -10.73
CA THR A 260 -7.23 6.05 -10.28
C THR A 260 -8.56 6.45 -10.91
N SER A 261 -8.87 7.73 -11.20
CA SER A 261 -10.13 8.09 -11.89
C SER A 261 -10.11 7.95 -13.40
N HIS A 262 -8.96 7.87 -14.09
CA HIS A 262 -8.95 7.74 -15.55
C HIS A 262 -8.47 6.37 -16.00
N CYS A 263 -7.48 5.78 -15.34
CA CYS A 263 -7.11 4.38 -15.55
C CYS A 263 -8.20 3.41 -15.05
N MET A 264 -9.13 3.84 -14.18
CA MET A 264 -10.24 2.96 -13.74
C MET A 264 -11.62 3.39 -14.28
N VAL A 265 -11.68 4.38 -15.18
CA VAL A 265 -12.93 4.80 -15.88
C VAL A 265 -12.78 4.61 -17.41
N GLY A 266 -11.73 3.91 -17.86
CA GLY A 266 -11.53 3.58 -19.27
C GLY A 266 -11.13 4.73 -20.18
N THR A 267 -10.88 5.92 -19.65
CA THR A 267 -10.27 7.02 -20.42
C THR A 267 -8.75 6.89 -20.29
N GLY A 268 -8.13 6.09 -21.18
CA GLY A 268 -6.68 5.91 -21.18
C GLY A 268 -5.94 7.25 -21.11
N ILE A 269 -5.18 7.48 -20.03
CA ILE A 269 -4.22 8.58 -19.99
C ILE A 269 -2.95 8.06 -20.65
N ASN A 270 -2.50 8.75 -21.69
CA ASN A 270 -1.25 8.47 -22.36
C ASN A 270 -0.09 9.18 -21.63
N GLY A 271 1.06 8.51 -21.51
CA GLY A 271 2.32 9.12 -21.07
C GLY A 271 2.86 8.70 -19.70
N ARG A 272 2.26 7.70 -19.04
CA ARG A 272 2.80 7.08 -17.82
C ARG A 272 4.09 6.32 -18.09
N ASN A 273 5.03 6.41 -17.17
CA ASN A 273 6.31 5.69 -17.22
C ASN A 273 6.38 4.61 -16.13
N ASP A 274 7.50 3.88 -16.05
CA ASP A 274 7.66 2.81 -15.05
C ASP A 274 7.61 3.31 -13.59
N GLU A 275 8.05 4.53 -13.32
CA GLU A 275 8.06 5.09 -11.95
C GLU A 275 6.63 5.32 -11.43
N ASP A 276 5.74 5.83 -12.28
CA ASP A 276 4.30 5.95 -11.97
C ASP A 276 3.71 4.58 -11.59
N ILE A 277 4.21 3.52 -12.22
CA ILE A 277 3.61 2.18 -12.15
C ILE A 277 4.16 1.40 -10.97
N GLU A 278 5.41 1.65 -10.58
CA GLU A 278 5.94 1.17 -9.31
C GLU A 278 5.13 1.70 -8.13
N ILE A 279 4.76 2.98 -8.17
CA ILE A 279 3.89 3.58 -7.14
C ILE A 279 2.51 2.90 -7.15
N LEU A 280 1.92 2.68 -8.34
CA LEU A 280 0.63 1.99 -8.44
C LEU A 280 0.71 0.53 -7.99
N ALA A 281 1.79 -0.18 -8.31
CA ALA A 281 2.00 -1.55 -7.87
C ALA A 281 2.04 -1.65 -6.35
N ASP A 282 2.70 -0.71 -5.67
CA ASP A 282 2.71 -0.66 -4.21
C ASP A 282 1.32 -0.37 -3.62
N ILE A 283 0.52 0.45 -4.29
CA ILE A 283 -0.90 0.67 -3.91
C ILE A 283 -1.71 -0.61 -4.11
N LEU A 284 -1.55 -1.30 -5.25
CA LEU A 284 -2.28 -2.54 -5.56
C LEU A 284 -2.00 -3.64 -4.54
N LYS A 285 -0.80 -3.73 -3.99
CA LYS A 285 -0.46 -4.75 -2.96
C LYS A 285 -1.33 -4.65 -1.70
N VAL A 286 -1.86 -3.48 -1.41
CA VAL A 286 -2.65 -3.18 -0.20
C VAL A 286 -4.08 -2.79 -0.52
N ASN A 287 -4.42 -2.72 -1.80
CA ASN A 287 -5.72 -2.33 -2.31
C ASN A 287 -6.82 -3.34 -1.94
N ILE A 288 -7.93 -2.82 -1.42
CA ILE A 288 -9.12 -3.61 -1.08
C ILE A 288 -10.37 -3.19 -1.88
N THR A 289 -10.29 -2.19 -2.75
CA THR A 289 -11.46 -1.63 -3.45
C THR A 289 -11.37 -1.67 -4.97
N PHE A 290 -10.19 -1.48 -5.57
CA PHE A 290 -10.06 -1.40 -7.03
C PHE A 290 -10.12 -2.78 -7.68
N THR A 291 -10.97 -2.89 -8.71
CA THR A 291 -11.18 -4.11 -9.50
C THR A 291 -10.62 -4.00 -10.92
N GLN A 292 -10.48 -2.79 -11.46
CA GLN A 292 -10.07 -2.56 -12.86
C GLN A 292 -8.87 -1.62 -12.96
N LEU A 293 -7.93 -1.92 -13.87
CA LEU A 293 -6.75 -1.07 -14.12
C LEU A 293 -6.41 -0.99 -15.61
N HIS A 294 -6.66 0.18 -16.21
CA HIS A 294 -6.46 0.44 -17.63
C HIS A 294 -5.24 1.33 -17.86
N LEU A 295 -4.21 0.73 -18.44
CA LEU A 295 -2.89 1.33 -18.69
C LEU A 295 -2.51 1.25 -20.18
N ARG A 296 -3.50 1.13 -21.08
CA ARG A 296 -3.28 1.09 -22.53
C ARG A 296 -2.52 2.33 -23.02
N TRP A 297 -1.67 2.16 -24.03
CA TRP A 297 -0.95 3.22 -24.76
C TRP A 297 -0.07 4.12 -23.86
N ASN A 298 0.63 3.51 -22.91
CA ASN A 298 1.59 4.18 -22.04
C ASN A 298 3.04 3.83 -22.40
N LYS A 299 4.00 4.35 -21.62
CA LYS A 299 5.44 4.08 -21.80
C LYS A 299 5.93 3.05 -20.79
N LEU A 300 5.13 2.02 -20.55
CA LEU A 300 5.52 0.93 -19.67
C LEU A 300 6.55 0.04 -20.35
N SER A 301 7.63 -0.28 -19.64
CA SER A 301 8.63 -1.25 -20.06
C SER A 301 8.54 -2.54 -19.25
N ASP A 302 9.51 -3.44 -19.46
CA ASP A 302 9.66 -4.66 -18.66
C ASP A 302 9.78 -4.36 -17.16
N ARG A 303 10.40 -3.24 -16.79
CA ARG A 303 10.55 -2.82 -15.38
C ARG A 303 9.19 -2.54 -14.73
N GLY A 304 8.31 -1.79 -15.40
CA GLY A 304 6.96 -1.56 -14.91
C GLY A 304 6.14 -2.85 -14.82
N CYS A 305 6.37 -3.80 -15.73
CA CYS A 305 5.75 -5.13 -15.69
C CYS A 305 6.20 -5.96 -14.49
N GLU A 306 7.50 -5.92 -14.15
CA GLU A 306 8.03 -6.58 -12.95
C GLU A 306 7.33 -6.08 -11.68
N ALA A 307 7.14 -4.76 -11.55
CA ALA A 307 6.43 -4.17 -10.42
C ALA A 307 4.95 -4.63 -10.35
N LEU A 308 4.23 -4.58 -11.48
CA LEU A 308 2.84 -5.04 -11.56
C LEU A 308 2.71 -6.53 -11.23
N ALA A 309 3.62 -7.37 -11.74
CA ALA A 309 3.60 -8.80 -11.48
C ALA A 309 3.79 -9.14 -10.00
N GLU A 310 4.67 -8.43 -9.29
CA GLU A 310 4.80 -8.58 -7.84
C GLU A 310 3.54 -8.15 -7.09
N ALA A 311 2.86 -7.10 -7.56
CA ALA A 311 1.59 -6.70 -6.99
C ALA A 311 0.47 -7.73 -7.22
N LEU A 312 0.38 -8.30 -8.43
CA LEU A 312 -0.63 -9.30 -8.78
C LEU A 312 -0.51 -10.58 -7.95
N LYS A 313 0.70 -10.97 -7.51
CA LYS A 313 0.88 -12.15 -6.65
C LYS A 313 0.17 -12.05 -5.30
N VAL A 314 0.00 -10.83 -4.78
CA VAL A 314 -0.59 -10.59 -3.44
C VAL A 314 -1.94 -9.89 -3.49
N ASN A 315 -2.25 -9.18 -4.57
CA ASN A 315 -3.51 -8.48 -4.74
C ASN A 315 -4.67 -9.48 -4.83
N LYS A 316 -5.78 -9.14 -4.16
CA LYS A 316 -6.98 -9.99 -4.04
C LYS A 316 -8.25 -9.34 -4.57
N THR A 317 -8.13 -8.29 -5.35
CA THR A 317 -9.26 -7.41 -5.70
C THR A 317 -9.32 -7.05 -7.16
N LEU A 318 -8.17 -6.95 -7.83
CA LEU A 318 -8.09 -6.65 -9.25
C LEU A 318 -8.58 -7.86 -10.07
N THR A 319 -9.59 -7.61 -10.88
CA THR A 319 -10.23 -8.53 -11.82
C THR A 319 -9.87 -8.22 -13.27
N GLU A 320 -9.60 -6.95 -13.62
CA GLU A 320 -9.34 -6.52 -15.00
C GLU A 320 -8.05 -5.71 -15.11
N LEU A 321 -7.18 -6.08 -16.06
CA LEU A 321 -5.90 -5.41 -16.30
C LEU A 321 -5.66 -5.18 -17.79
N HIS A 322 -5.66 -3.93 -18.23
CA HIS A 322 -5.44 -3.56 -19.63
C HIS A 322 -4.08 -2.91 -19.81
N LEU A 323 -3.23 -3.48 -20.66
CA LEU A 323 -1.86 -3.03 -20.85
C LEU A 323 -1.48 -2.87 -22.33
N ASP A 324 -2.45 -2.85 -23.24
CA ASP A 324 -2.21 -2.82 -24.68
C ASP A 324 -1.34 -1.64 -25.12
N GLY A 325 -0.51 -1.82 -26.16
CA GLY A 325 0.23 -0.71 -26.77
C GLY A 325 1.29 -0.05 -25.86
N ASN A 326 1.88 -0.82 -24.93
CA ASN A 326 3.04 -0.43 -24.13
C ASN A 326 4.33 -1.01 -24.71
N GLN A 327 5.50 -0.54 -24.24
CA GLN A 327 6.83 -0.98 -24.69
C GLN A 327 7.35 -2.19 -23.90
N ILE A 328 6.50 -3.21 -23.81
CA ILE A 328 6.77 -4.43 -23.05
C ILE A 328 7.37 -5.45 -24.02
N SER A 329 8.50 -6.04 -23.66
CA SER A 329 9.11 -7.12 -24.45
C SER A 329 8.62 -8.49 -23.96
N ASP A 330 9.07 -9.57 -24.61
CA ASP A 330 8.85 -10.94 -24.13
C ASP A 330 9.18 -11.06 -22.65
N ARG A 331 10.30 -10.48 -22.18
CA ARG A 331 10.72 -10.54 -20.77
C ARG A 331 9.66 -9.97 -19.83
N GLY A 332 9.15 -8.78 -20.08
CA GLY A 332 8.11 -8.18 -19.24
C GLY A 332 6.81 -8.98 -19.28
N GLY A 333 6.47 -9.52 -20.45
CA GLY A 333 5.38 -10.47 -20.62
C GLY A 333 5.54 -11.73 -19.75
N GLU A 334 6.73 -12.35 -19.75
CA GLU A 334 6.99 -13.56 -18.97
C GLU A 334 6.74 -13.35 -17.47
N VAL A 335 7.16 -12.21 -16.92
CA VAL A 335 7.03 -11.94 -15.49
C VAL A 335 5.56 -11.78 -15.11
N LEU A 336 4.77 -11.10 -15.95
CA LEU A 336 3.32 -11.01 -15.77
C LEU A 336 2.66 -12.40 -15.86
N ILE A 337 3.01 -13.21 -16.86
CA ILE A 337 2.47 -14.56 -17.05
C ILE A 337 2.79 -15.45 -15.84
N LYS A 338 4.02 -15.39 -15.32
CA LYS A 338 4.42 -16.14 -14.12
C LYS A 338 3.58 -15.75 -12.90
N SER A 339 3.14 -14.49 -12.80
CA SER A 339 2.24 -14.05 -11.72
C SER A 339 0.84 -14.66 -11.81
N LEU A 340 0.32 -14.94 -13.02
CA LEU A 340 -1.01 -15.55 -13.23
C LEU A 340 -1.12 -16.97 -12.66
N ARG A 341 -0.01 -17.69 -12.51
CA ARG A 341 -0.01 -19.02 -11.88
C ARG A 341 -0.42 -18.95 -10.40
N VAL A 342 -0.14 -17.81 -9.76
CA VAL A 342 -0.37 -17.59 -8.33
C VAL A 342 -1.60 -16.71 -8.10
N ASN A 343 -1.82 -15.70 -8.94
CA ASN A 343 -2.99 -14.83 -8.83
C ASN A 343 -4.28 -15.64 -9.05
N LYS A 344 -5.25 -15.44 -8.16
CA LYS A 344 -6.55 -16.14 -8.17
C LYS A 344 -7.73 -15.16 -8.25
N THR A 345 -7.52 -13.96 -8.77
CA THR A 345 -8.55 -12.91 -8.80
C THR A 345 -8.75 -12.29 -10.18
N LEU A 346 -7.70 -12.24 -10.99
CA LEU A 346 -7.77 -11.67 -12.33
C LEU A 346 -8.61 -12.57 -13.23
N THR A 347 -9.61 -11.97 -13.87
CA THR A 347 -10.55 -12.59 -14.81
C THR A 347 -10.32 -12.11 -16.24
N GLU A 348 -9.86 -10.87 -16.42
CA GLU A 348 -9.65 -10.25 -17.73
C GLU A 348 -8.25 -9.64 -17.85
N LEU A 349 -7.54 -10.01 -18.92
CA LEU A 349 -6.18 -9.54 -19.18
C LEU A 349 -5.97 -9.15 -20.63
N HIS A 350 -5.55 -7.90 -20.85
CA HIS A 350 -5.22 -7.40 -22.19
C HIS A 350 -3.72 -7.16 -22.36
N LEU A 351 -3.14 -7.95 -23.27
CA LEU A 351 -1.72 -7.94 -23.63
C LEU A 351 -1.51 -7.69 -25.14
N GLY A 352 -2.44 -7.02 -25.82
CA GLY A 352 -2.34 -6.75 -27.24
C GLY A 352 -1.25 -5.74 -27.61
N TRP A 353 -0.68 -5.86 -28.81
CA TRP A 353 0.34 -4.93 -29.34
C TRP A 353 1.61 -4.84 -28.49
N LYS A 354 2.13 -5.98 -28.03
CA LYS A 354 3.29 -6.09 -27.11
C LYS A 354 4.45 -6.93 -27.63
N GLN A 355 4.49 -7.20 -28.94
CA GLN A 355 5.52 -8.03 -29.55
C GLN A 355 5.68 -9.43 -28.92
N ILE A 356 4.64 -9.96 -28.26
CA ILE A 356 4.70 -11.29 -27.64
C ILE A 356 4.96 -12.33 -28.73
N SER A 357 6.09 -13.03 -28.63
CA SER A 357 6.48 -14.07 -29.57
C SER A 357 5.88 -15.44 -29.23
N ASP A 358 6.21 -16.46 -30.02
CA ASP A 358 5.84 -17.85 -29.73
C ASP A 358 6.27 -18.32 -28.35
N SER A 359 7.42 -17.84 -27.84
CA SER A 359 7.91 -18.19 -26.50
C SER A 359 6.97 -17.66 -25.41
N GLY A 360 6.44 -16.45 -25.58
CA GLY A 360 5.42 -15.92 -24.68
C GLY A 360 4.08 -16.65 -24.80
N GLY A 361 3.70 -17.09 -26.00
CA GLY A 361 2.53 -17.95 -26.23
C GLY A 361 2.62 -19.31 -25.53
N GLU A 362 3.80 -19.93 -25.52
CA GLU A 362 4.08 -21.17 -24.80
C GLU A 362 3.96 -20.98 -23.28
N LEU A 363 4.52 -19.89 -22.74
CA LEU A 363 4.39 -19.58 -21.31
C LEU A 363 2.94 -19.26 -20.91
N LEU A 364 2.18 -18.56 -21.76
CA LEU A 364 0.75 -18.34 -21.55
C LEU A 364 0.00 -19.67 -21.48
N ALA A 365 0.31 -20.61 -22.38
CA ALA A 365 -0.28 -21.94 -22.36
C ALA A 365 0.01 -22.69 -21.04
N GLU A 366 1.25 -22.61 -20.54
CA GLU A 366 1.60 -23.17 -19.21
C GLU A 366 0.81 -22.52 -18.08
N ALA A 367 0.63 -21.19 -18.10
CA ALA A 367 -0.14 -20.49 -17.08
C ALA A 367 -1.63 -20.85 -17.14
N LEU A 368 -2.22 -20.95 -18.33
CA LEU A 368 -3.63 -21.34 -18.53
C LEU A 368 -3.93 -22.76 -18.05
N ASN A 369 -2.95 -23.66 -18.04
CA ASN A 369 -3.13 -25.01 -17.50
C ASN A 369 -3.35 -25.06 -15.98
N VAL A 370 -2.94 -24.01 -15.25
CA VAL A 370 -3.02 -23.95 -13.77
C VAL A 370 -3.85 -22.78 -13.24
N ASN A 371 -4.10 -21.77 -14.08
CA ASN A 371 -4.96 -20.65 -13.73
C ASN A 371 -6.42 -21.07 -13.90
N GLU A 372 -7.22 -20.78 -12.88
CA GLU A 372 -8.63 -21.19 -12.79
C GLU A 372 -9.55 -19.96 -12.63
N THR A 373 -9.07 -18.76 -12.95
CA THR A 373 -9.83 -17.52 -12.76
C THR A 373 -9.96 -16.70 -14.03
N LEU A 374 -8.97 -16.77 -14.93
CA LEU A 374 -8.98 -16.01 -16.17
C LEU A 374 -10.07 -16.55 -17.11
N THR A 375 -10.98 -15.65 -17.49
CA THR A 375 -12.09 -15.89 -18.41
C THR A 375 -11.86 -15.22 -19.76
N GLU A 376 -11.16 -14.09 -19.79
CA GLU A 376 -10.94 -13.29 -21.00
C GLU A 376 -9.44 -12.95 -21.19
N LEU A 377 -8.92 -13.27 -22.37
CA LEU A 377 -7.52 -13.04 -22.71
C LEU A 377 -7.38 -12.40 -24.09
N HIS A 378 -6.86 -11.17 -24.13
CA HIS A 378 -6.59 -10.43 -25.36
C HIS A 378 -5.11 -10.43 -25.72
N LEU A 379 -4.80 -10.98 -26.89
CA LEU A 379 -3.45 -11.10 -27.46
C LEU A 379 -3.37 -10.53 -28.88
N ASP A 380 -4.31 -9.68 -29.29
CA ASP A 380 -4.32 -9.11 -30.65
C ASP A 380 -3.05 -8.29 -30.93
N GLY A 381 -2.52 -8.34 -32.16
CA GLY A 381 -1.40 -7.48 -32.57
C GLY A 381 -0.03 -7.93 -32.03
N ASN A 382 0.14 -9.22 -31.77
CA ASN A 382 1.40 -9.80 -31.30
C ASN A 382 2.13 -10.57 -32.42
N GLN A 383 3.21 -11.27 -32.07
CA GLN A 383 4.03 -12.07 -33.00
C GLN A 383 3.82 -13.57 -32.80
N ILE A 384 2.62 -13.98 -32.40
CA ILE A 384 2.27 -15.39 -32.19
C ILE A 384 2.09 -16.03 -33.57
N SER A 385 2.91 -17.03 -33.87
CA SER A 385 2.84 -17.84 -35.09
C SER A 385 2.08 -19.14 -34.84
N ASP A 386 2.10 -20.06 -35.81
CA ASP A 386 1.55 -21.41 -35.66
C ASP A 386 2.12 -22.15 -34.44
N ARG A 387 3.37 -21.88 -34.03
CA ARG A 387 4.01 -22.57 -32.91
C ARG A 387 3.39 -22.17 -31.57
N GLY A 388 3.34 -20.87 -31.26
CA GLY A 388 2.70 -20.37 -30.05
C GLY A 388 1.19 -20.63 -30.05
N CYS A 389 0.53 -20.51 -31.21
CA CYS A 389 -0.89 -20.83 -31.36
C CYS A 389 -1.17 -22.31 -31.04
N LYS A 390 -0.31 -23.24 -31.48
CA LYS A 390 -0.42 -24.65 -31.12
C LYS A 390 -0.30 -24.88 -29.61
N ALA A 391 0.61 -24.19 -28.92
CA ALA A 391 0.74 -24.31 -27.47
C ALA A 391 -0.54 -23.85 -26.75
N LEU A 392 -1.08 -22.69 -27.15
CA LEU A 392 -2.37 -22.20 -26.63
C LEU A 392 -3.51 -23.18 -26.91
N ALA A 393 -3.57 -23.75 -28.12
CA ALA A 393 -4.56 -24.76 -28.47
C ALA A 393 -4.48 -26.02 -27.59
N GLU A 394 -3.29 -26.50 -27.26
CA GLU A 394 -3.13 -27.62 -26.32
C GLU A 394 -3.63 -27.28 -24.91
N ALA A 395 -3.34 -26.08 -24.40
CA ALA A 395 -3.86 -25.63 -23.10
C ALA A 395 -5.38 -25.45 -23.10
N LEU A 396 -5.98 -25.02 -24.22
CA LEU A 396 -7.44 -24.90 -24.34
C LEU A 396 -8.14 -26.26 -24.21
N LYS A 397 -7.51 -27.38 -24.57
CA LYS A 397 -8.14 -28.71 -24.43
C LYS A 397 -8.48 -29.05 -22.98
N THR A 398 -7.71 -28.52 -22.03
CA THR A 398 -7.81 -28.82 -20.59
C THR A 398 -8.36 -27.66 -19.78
N ASN A 399 -8.16 -26.42 -20.21
CA ASN A 399 -8.63 -25.23 -19.50
C ASN A 399 -10.17 -25.16 -19.48
N LYS A 400 -10.72 -24.92 -18.28
CA LYS A 400 -12.17 -24.91 -18.02
C LYS A 400 -12.72 -23.54 -17.62
N THR A 401 -11.93 -22.48 -17.78
CA THR A 401 -12.28 -21.15 -17.28
C THR A 401 -12.29 -20.09 -18.37
N LEU A 402 -11.40 -20.19 -19.35
CA LEU A 402 -11.30 -19.24 -20.45
C LEU A 402 -12.50 -19.37 -21.38
N THR A 403 -13.30 -18.32 -21.45
CA THR A 403 -14.50 -18.19 -22.29
C THR A 403 -14.21 -17.38 -23.55
N GLU A 404 -13.29 -16.42 -23.49
CA GLU A 404 -12.96 -15.57 -24.63
C GLU A 404 -11.45 -15.49 -24.88
N LEU A 405 -11.07 -15.72 -26.13
CA LEU A 405 -9.69 -15.64 -26.58
C LEU A 405 -9.57 -14.81 -27.85
N TYR A 406 -8.77 -13.76 -27.77
CA TYR A 406 -8.50 -12.86 -28.90
C TYR A 406 -7.06 -13.00 -29.40
N LEU A 407 -6.91 -13.44 -30.64
CA LEU A 407 -5.65 -13.75 -31.33
C LEU A 407 -5.57 -13.06 -32.70
N GLY A 408 -6.34 -12.01 -32.92
CA GLY A 408 -6.30 -11.27 -34.18
C GLY A 408 -4.97 -10.56 -34.41
N TRP A 409 -4.71 -10.11 -35.64
CA TRP A 409 -3.47 -9.40 -35.99
C TRP A 409 -2.19 -10.15 -35.54
N ASN A 410 -2.14 -11.46 -35.73
CA ASN A 410 -0.98 -12.30 -35.40
C ASN A 410 -0.43 -12.97 -36.68
N GLN A 411 0.46 -13.95 -36.54
CA GLN A 411 1.09 -14.65 -37.65
C GLN A 411 0.56 -16.09 -37.81
N ILE A 412 -0.71 -16.31 -37.46
CA ILE A 412 -1.34 -17.63 -37.46
C ILE A 412 -1.73 -18.01 -38.89
N SER A 413 -1.23 -19.13 -39.39
CA SER A 413 -1.57 -19.69 -40.69
C SER A 413 -2.62 -20.80 -40.57
N ALA A 414 -2.95 -21.45 -41.69
CA ALA A 414 -3.80 -22.64 -41.70
C ALA A 414 -3.39 -23.70 -40.64
N ARG A 415 -2.08 -23.85 -40.36
CA ARG A 415 -1.58 -24.83 -39.38
C ARG A 415 -1.97 -24.50 -37.95
N GLY A 416 -1.86 -23.24 -37.54
CA GLY A 416 -2.36 -22.80 -36.24
C GLY A 416 -3.90 -22.87 -36.17
N GLY A 417 -4.58 -22.56 -37.27
CA GLY A 417 -6.04 -22.77 -37.40
C GLY A 417 -6.45 -24.24 -37.17
N GLU A 418 -5.74 -25.19 -37.76
CA GLU A 418 -5.94 -26.63 -37.53
C GLU A 418 -5.73 -27.02 -36.06
N ALA A 419 -4.71 -26.47 -35.40
CA ALA A 419 -4.47 -26.74 -33.99
C ALA A 419 -5.63 -26.25 -33.10
N LEU A 420 -6.12 -25.02 -33.35
CA LEU A 420 -7.28 -24.48 -32.65
C LEU A 420 -8.56 -25.29 -32.94
N ALA A 421 -8.75 -25.74 -34.19
CA ALA A 421 -9.87 -26.61 -34.54
C ALA A 421 -9.86 -27.91 -33.74
N GLU A 422 -8.70 -28.57 -33.59
CA GLU A 422 -8.60 -29.76 -32.74
C GLU A 422 -8.87 -29.47 -31.26
N ALA A 423 -8.49 -28.30 -30.76
CA ALA A 423 -8.85 -27.88 -29.41
C ALA A 423 -10.36 -27.68 -29.24
N LEU A 424 -11.02 -27.04 -30.21
CA LEU A 424 -12.45 -26.77 -30.20
C LEU A 424 -13.31 -28.05 -30.24
N LYS A 425 -12.82 -29.16 -30.82
CA LYS A 425 -13.55 -30.43 -30.79
C LYS A 425 -13.81 -30.95 -29.37
N VAL A 426 -12.90 -30.63 -28.43
CA VAL A 426 -12.96 -31.13 -27.05
C VAL A 426 -13.25 -30.05 -26.01
N ASN A 427 -12.84 -28.80 -26.25
CA ASN A 427 -13.11 -27.69 -25.35
C ASN A 427 -14.61 -27.38 -25.32
N ARG A 428 -15.15 -27.21 -24.11
CA ARG A 428 -16.58 -26.92 -23.85
C ARG A 428 -16.78 -25.64 -23.03
N THR A 429 -15.78 -24.75 -23.04
CA THR A 429 -15.77 -23.53 -22.22
C THR A 429 -15.74 -22.29 -23.11
N LEU A 430 -14.94 -22.32 -24.17
CA LEU A 430 -14.73 -21.18 -25.04
C LEU A 430 -16.01 -20.86 -25.81
N THR A 431 -16.46 -19.62 -25.67
CA THR A 431 -17.65 -19.03 -26.30
C THR A 431 -17.28 -18.05 -27.41
N LEU A 432 -16.10 -17.42 -27.34
CA LEU A 432 -15.61 -16.48 -28.32
C LEU A 432 -14.16 -16.79 -28.73
N LEU A 433 -13.92 -16.84 -30.04
CA LEU A 433 -12.59 -16.93 -30.63
C LEU A 433 -12.40 -15.86 -31.71
N HIS A 434 -11.52 -14.90 -31.48
CA HIS A 434 -11.17 -13.87 -32.46
C HIS A 434 -9.85 -14.20 -33.15
N LEU A 435 -9.89 -14.40 -34.47
CA LEU A 435 -8.74 -14.74 -35.32
C LEU A 435 -8.59 -13.79 -36.51
N GLY A 436 -9.26 -12.63 -36.49
CA GLY A 436 -9.20 -11.65 -37.59
C GLY A 436 -7.76 -11.22 -37.93
N GLU A 437 -7.50 -10.81 -39.17
CA GLU A 437 -6.19 -10.27 -39.61
C GLU A 437 -5.03 -11.26 -39.37
N ASN A 438 -5.25 -12.54 -39.74
CA ASN A 438 -4.25 -13.61 -39.73
C ASN A 438 -4.09 -14.18 -41.17
N LYS A 439 -3.52 -15.38 -41.31
CA LYS A 439 -3.21 -16.04 -42.60
C LYS A 439 -3.85 -17.42 -42.72
N LEU A 440 -5.06 -17.60 -42.17
CA LEU A 440 -5.73 -18.91 -42.08
C LEU A 440 -5.97 -19.58 -43.43
N SER A 441 -6.33 -18.82 -44.48
CA SER A 441 -6.78 -19.33 -45.79
C SER A 441 -8.00 -20.27 -45.71
N ASP A 442 -8.46 -20.76 -46.87
CA ASP A 442 -9.56 -21.73 -46.94
C ASP A 442 -9.28 -23.00 -46.14
N ARG A 443 -8.01 -23.45 -46.11
CA ARG A 443 -7.62 -24.65 -45.37
C ARG A 443 -7.85 -24.51 -43.86
N GLY A 444 -7.58 -23.34 -43.28
CA GLY A 444 -7.89 -23.07 -41.88
C GLY A 444 -9.40 -23.02 -41.62
N CYS A 445 -10.17 -22.50 -42.58
CA CYS A 445 -11.63 -22.48 -42.50
C CYS A 445 -12.23 -23.88 -42.56
N ASP A 446 -11.75 -24.74 -43.45
CA ASP A 446 -12.18 -26.14 -43.55
C ASP A 446 -12.00 -26.86 -42.20
N ALA A 447 -10.85 -26.66 -41.55
CA ALA A 447 -10.57 -27.26 -40.24
C ALA A 447 -11.51 -26.73 -39.13
N LEU A 448 -11.70 -25.42 -39.08
CA LEU A 448 -12.61 -24.79 -38.12
C LEU A 448 -14.06 -25.25 -38.35
N ALA A 449 -14.51 -25.29 -39.61
CA ALA A 449 -15.85 -25.77 -39.97
C ALA A 449 -16.08 -27.21 -39.49
N GLU A 450 -15.10 -28.09 -39.67
CA GLU A 450 -15.18 -29.47 -39.18
C GLU A 450 -15.29 -29.53 -37.65
N ALA A 451 -14.53 -28.70 -36.91
CA ALA A 451 -14.64 -28.65 -35.46
C ALA A 451 -16.01 -28.14 -34.98
N LEU A 452 -16.59 -27.16 -35.69
CA LEU A 452 -17.88 -26.56 -35.35
C LEU A 452 -19.06 -27.51 -35.53
N LYS A 453 -18.94 -28.58 -36.33
CA LYS A 453 -19.96 -29.65 -36.39
C LYS A 453 -20.19 -30.31 -35.02
N ALA A 454 -19.13 -30.40 -34.21
CA ALA A 454 -19.14 -31.05 -32.88
C ALA A 454 -19.10 -30.06 -31.71
N ASN A 455 -18.55 -28.86 -31.89
CA ASN A 455 -18.53 -27.82 -30.86
C ASN A 455 -19.90 -27.12 -30.77
N ARG A 456 -20.42 -26.99 -29.56
CA ARG A 456 -21.73 -26.36 -29.28
C ARG A 456 -21.63 -25.19 -28.31
N THR A 457 -20.42 -24.81 -27.94
CA THR A 457 -20.15 -23.79 -26.92
C THR A 457 -19.65 -22.50 -27.54
N LEU A 458 -18.91 -22.58 -28.65
CA LEU A 458 -18.48 -21.42 -29.40
C LEU A 458 -19.69 -20.76 -30.07
N THR A 459 -19.94 -19.51 -29.70
CA THR A 459 -21.05 -18.69 -30.21
C THR A 459 -20.57 -17.56 -31.10
N GLN A 460 -19.31 -17.16 -30.97
CA GLN A 460 -18.70 -16.07 -31.73
C GLN A 460 -17.35 -16.52 -32.30
N LEU A 461 -17.21 -16.41 -33.62
CA LEU A 461 -15.98 -16.72 -34.35
C LEU A 461 -15.69 -15.59 -35.34
N HIS A 462 -14.60 -14.86 -35.13
CA HIS A 462 -14.22 -13.74 -35.99
C HIS A 462 -13.05 -14.12 -36.89
N LEU A 463 -13.26 -14.04 -38.21
CA LEU A 463 -12.30 -14.48 -39.23
C LEU A 463 -11.99 -13.41 -40.28
N GLY A 464 -12.36 -12.15 -40.06
CA GLY A 464 -12.11 -11.06 -41.01
C GLY A 464 -10.65 -11.00 -41.46
N SER A 465 -10.40 -10.60 -42.71
CA SER A 465 -9.04 -10.40 -43.27
C SER A 465 -8.08 -11.60 -43.12
N ASN A 466 -8.53 -12.83 -43.42
CA ASN A 466 -7.71 -14.06 -43.29
C ASN A 466 -7.27 -14.72 -44.60
N LYS A 467 -7.39 -14.00 -45.73
CA LYS A 467 -7.20 -14.56 -47.10
C LYS A 467 -8.13 -15.74 -47.38
N ILE A 468 -9.38 -15.63 -46.95
CA ILE A 468 -10.44 -16.61 -47.16
C ILE A 468 -11.13 -16.27 -48.49
N SER A 469 -11.23 -17.25 -49.38
CA SER A 469 -11.99 -17.16 -50.62
C SER A 469 -13.45 -17.58 -50.41
N ASP A 470 -14.28 -17.43 -51.45
CA ASP A 470 -15.67 -17.86 -51.42
C ASP A 470 -15.82 -19.33 -50.98
N ARG A 471 -14.89 -20.21 -51.41
CA ARG A 471 -14.86 -21.62 -51.01
C ARG A 471 -14.73 -21.79 -49.49
N GLY A 472 -13.78 -21.08 -48.87
CA GLY A 472 -13.59 -21.16 -47.42
C GLY A 472 -14.78 -20.59 -46.65
N GLY A 473 -15.43 -19.56 -47.22
CA GLY A 473 -16.69 -19.02 -46.69
C GLY A 473 -17.84 -20.02 -46.76
N GLU A 474 -18.02 -20.71 -47.88
CA GLU A 474 -19.04 -21.76 -48.06
C GLU A 474 -18.90 -22.87 -47.01
N ALA A 475 -17.67 -23.34 -46.75
CA ALA A 475 -17.42 -24.38 -45.74
C ALA A 475 -17.93 -24.00 -44.33
N LEU A 476 -17.82 -22.71 -43.96
CA LEU A 476 -18.32 -22.21 -42.68
C LEU A 476 -19.84 -22.02 -42.69
N VAL A 477 -20.42 -21.53 -43.77
CA VAL A 477 -21.87 -21.33 -43.90
C VAL A 477 -22.64 -22.65 -43.75
N GLU A 478 -22.08 -23.77 -44.24
CA GLU A 478 -22.72 -25.09 -44.09
C GLU A 478 -22.93 -25.53 -42.64
N VAL A 479 -22.09 -25.04 -41.71
CA VAL A 479 -22.08 -25.46 -40.31
C VAL A 479 -22.61 -24.40 -39.33
N LEU A 480 -22.67 -23.13 -39.76
CA LEU A 480 -23.23 -22.01 -39.00
C LEU A 480 -24.73 -21.90 -39.31
N LYS A 481 -25.58 -22.49 -38.47
CA LYS A 481 -27.05 -22.43 -38.58
C LYS A 481 -27.70 -21.73 -37.41
#